data_AF-A0A949BQ86-F1
#
_entry.id   AF-A0A949BQ86-F1
#
_cell.length_a   1.000
_cell.length_b   1.000
_cell.length_c   1.000
_cell.angle_alpha   90.00
_cell.angle_beta   90.00
_cell.angle_gamma   90.00
#
_symmetry.space_group_name_H-M   'P 1'
#
loop_
_entity.id
_entity.type
_entity.pdbx_description
1 polymer ?
#
loop_
_entity_poly.entity_id
_entity_poly.type
_entity_poly.pdbx_seq_one_letter_code
_entity_poly.pdbx_strand_id
1 'polypeptide(L)'
;SSALYAAQNILSKKLSLLFGNFETIMIHPFDNINAKRFAEKELDNFEIDEVLVNFLTYFTGGYPFYLDVIIEQIKCACLDNNTKTITEKILIESLEECMHKNHGKLNQYFQNKYHAFLSTNSNNLYPAVLPAIAGGRKKLSQISSFLNKKTHEINRLLAKLIQTDIITKKGVFHYINDPLFVHWLKYVLCRQQNSFNMDIYGAADKFGTEVKKLIDEFISESQKKIEQRLKELFESFENDIIELDNKRFMLTRFDEVVISNGNNSSLINAKRLNKSWLCGIEKDYIDEIKINDFLSQAKRRDCIKKILIALEGIDVNARLKALDAKVWVWDQKILNDMFFLFERPRFIK
;
A
#
# COMPACT_ATOMS: atom_id res chain seq x y z
N SER A 1 -18.75 1.45 -10.09
CA SER A 1 -17.37 1.03 -10.38
C SER A 1 -17.27 0.69 -11.85
N SER A 2 -16.36 1.32 -12.58
CA SER A 2 -16.07 1.01 -13.98
C SER A 2 -15.18 -0.22 -14.01
N ALA A 3 -15.55 -1.27 -14.75
CA ALA A 3 -14.72 -2.47 -14.90
C ALA A 3 -13.52 -2.16 -15.80
N LEU A 4 -12.46 -1.62 -15.20
CA LEU A 4 -11.23 -1.17 -15.82
C LEU A 4 -10.53 -2.32 -16.59
N TYR A 5 -10.48 -3.52 -16.02
CA TYR A 5 -10.00 -4.72 -16.70
C TYR A 5 -10.83 -5.06 -17.93
N ALA A 6 -12.16 -4.94 -17.84
CA ALA A 6 -13.04 -5.19 -18.97
C ALA A 6 -12.88 -4.11 -20.06
N ALA A 7 -12.79 -2.84 -19.67
CA ALA A 7 -12.57 -1.72 -20.58
C ALA A 7 -11.22 -1.84 -21.30
N GLN A 8 -10.14 -2.12 -20.57
CA GLN A 8 -8.82 -2.37 -21.14
C GLN A 8 -8.82 -3.57 -22.09
N ASN A 9 -9.52 -4.66 -21.76
CA ASN A 9 -9.65 -5.81 -22.65
C ASN A 9 -10.46 -5.52 -23.92
N ILE A 10 -11.48 -4.66 -23.86
CA ILE A 10 -12.28 -4.27 -25.04
C ILE A 10 -11.44 -3.38 -25.96
N LEU A 11 -10.71 -2.42 -25.38
CA LEU A 11 -9.91 -1.43 -26.11
C LEU A 11 -8.60 -2.00 -26.67
N SER A 12 -8.03 -3.04 -26.05
CA SER A 12 -6.74 -3.65 -26.46
C SER A 12 -6.88 -4.83 -27.43
N LYS A 13 -8.08 -5.35 -27.66
CA LYS A 13 -8.30 -6.44 -28.63
C LYS A 13 -8.10 -5.92 -30.05
N LYS A 14 -6.99 -6.33 -30.69
CA LYS A 14 -6.59 -5.99 -32.08
C LYS A 14 -7.64 -6.23 -33.17
N LEU A 15 -8.69 -6.99 -32.89
CA LEU A 15 -9.81 -7.29 -33.81
C LEU A 15 -11.07 -6.48 -33.51
N SER A 16 -11.06 -5.58 -32.52
CA SER A 16 -12.20 -4.70 -32.24
C SER A 16 -12.08 -3.44 -33.10
N LEU A 17 -13.20 -2.99 -33.68
CA LEU A 17 -13.33 -1.71 -34.40
C LEU A 17 -12.95 -0.50 -33.53
N LEU A 18 -12.81 -0.70 -32.22
CA LEU A 18 -12.51 0.32 -31.23
C LEU A 18 -11.00 0.46 -30.97
N PHE A 19 -10.19 -0.47 -31.48
CA PHE A 19 -8.74 -0.45 -31.29
C PHE A 19 -8.13 0.80 -31.95
N GLY A 20 -7.48 1.65 -31.14
CA GLY A 20 -6.78 2.86 -31.60
C GLY A 20 -7.65 4.09 -31.83
N ASN A 21 -8.97 4.02 -31.60
CA ASN A 21 -9.91 5.13 -31.85
C ASN A 21 -10.27 5.94 -30.60
N PHE A 22 -9.70 5.61 -29.44
CA PHE A 22 -10.01 6.27 -28.17
C PHE A 22 -8.75 6.73 -27.45
N GLU A 23 -8.79 7.96 -26.96
CA GLU A 23 -7.89 8.41 -25.92
C GLU A 23 -8.43 7.95 -24.56
N THR A 24 -7.59 7.30 -23.76
CA THR A 24 -7.98 6.84 -22.43
C THR A 24 -7.37 7.77 -21.39
N ILE A 25 -8.22 8.56 -20.73
CA ILE A 25 -7.82 9.40 -19.60
C ILE A 25 -8.07 8.61 -18.32
N MET A 26 -6.98 8.21 -17.66
CA MET A 26 -7.04 7.47 -16.40
C MET A 26 -7.09 8.46 -15.23
N ILE A 27 -8.20 8.48 -14.50
CA ILE A 27 -8.33 9.25 -13.28
C ILE A 27 -7.82 8.40 -12.12
N HIS A 28 -6.72 8.84 -11.50
CA HIS A 28 -6.13 8.21 -10.33
C HIS A 28 -6.51 8.97 -9.06
N PRO A 29 -6.46 8.33 -7.88
CA PRO A 29 -6.44 9.05 -6.61
C PRO A 29 -5.33 10.10 -6.60
N PHE A 30 -5.46 11.11 -5.73
CA PHE A 30 -4.41 12.10 -5.56
C PHE A 30 -3.10 11.43 -5.13
N ASP A 31 -1.98 11.96 -5.63
CA ASP A 31 -0.69 11.66 -5.03
C ASP A 31 -0.61 12.26 -3.60
N ASN A 32 0.41 11.89 -2.83
CA ASN A 32 0.53 12.35 -1.45
C ASN A 32 0.57 13.88 -1.34
N ILE A 33 1.19 14.57 -2.31
CA ILE A 33 1.32 16.03 -2.30
C ILE A 33 -0.03 16.70 -2.51
N ASN A 34 -0.79 16.28 -3.52
CA ASN A 34 -2.11 16.83 -3.80
C ASN A 34 -3.13 16.41 -2.74
N ALA A 35 -3.03 15.20 -2.18
CA ALA A 35 -3.86 14.76 -1.06
C ALA A 35 -3.62 15.60 0.19
N LYS A 36 -2.35 15.88 0.51
CA LYS A 36 -1.95 16.75 1.64
C LYS A 36 -2.47 18.17 1.43
N ARG A 37 -2.21 18.76 0.25
CA ARG A 37 -2.72 20.10 -0.09
C ARG A 37 -4.24 20.20 -0.04
N PHE A 38 -4.94 19.16 -0.49
CA PHE A 38 -6.39 19.08 -0.41
C PHE A 38 -6.84 19.09 1.07
N ALA A 39 -6.24 18.24 1.90
CA ALA A 39 -6.57 18.17 3.33
C ALA A 39 -6.25 19.48 4.08
N GLU A 40 -5.09 20.08 3.85
CA GLU A 40 -4.68 21.35 4.45
C GLU A 40 -5.60 22.50 4.05
N LYS A 41 -6.01 22.56 2.77
CA LYS A 41 -6.95 23.57 2.30
C LYS A 41 -8.32 23.42 2.94
N GLU A 42 -8.81 22.19 3.05
CA GLU A 42 -10.11 21.94 3.69
C GLU A 42 -10.07 22.19 5.20
N LEU A 43 -8.91 22.09 5.83
CA LEU A 43 -8.70 22.29 7.27
C LEU A 43 -8.05 23.65 7.62
N ASP A 44 -8.09 24.63 6.71
CA ASP A 44 -7.41 25.93 6.84
C ASP A 44 -7.68 26.70 8.15
N ASN A 45 -8.86 26.51 8.74
CA ASN A 45 -9.30 27.15 9.97
C ASN A 45 -9.05 26.32 11.25
N PHE A 46 -8.37 25.18 11.12
CA PHE A 46 -8.09 24.24 12.20
C PHE A 46 -6.58 24.01 12.34
N GLU A 47 -6.14 23.78 13.58
CA GLU A 47 -4.75 23.43 13.88
C GLU A 47 -4.62 21.91 13.87
N ILE A 48 -3.80 21.37 12.97
CA ILE A 48 -3.54 19.92 12.87
C ILE A 48 -2.04 19.66 12.71
N ASP A 49 -1.54 18.65 13.40
CA ASP A 49 -0.16 18.18 13.24
C ASP A 49 0.02 17.60 11.83
N GLU A 50 1.12 17.96 11.17
CA GLU A 50 1.51 17.43 9.87
C GLU A 50 1.50 15.89 9.83
N VAL A 51 1.89 15.24 10.93
CA VAL A 51 1.90 13.78 11.01
C VAL A 51 0.49 13.18 10.90
N LEU A 52 -0.53 13.85 11.45
CA LEU A 52 -1.93 13.42 11.33
C LEU A 52 -2.48 13.67 9.92
N VAL A 53 -2.07 14.75 9.26
CA VAL A 53 -2.39 14.98 7.84
C VAL A 53 -1.78 13.88 6.99
N ASN A 54 -0.51 13.54 7.22
CA ASN A 54 0.18 12.46 6.54
C ASN A 54 -0.50 11.10 6.80
N PHE A 55 -0.98 10.86 8.02
CA PHE A 55 -1.79 9.68 8.33
C PHE A 55 -3.09 9.65 7.52
N LEU A 56 -3.85 10.76 7.47
CA LEU A 56 -5.10 10.85 6.69
C LEU A 56 -4.88 10.54 5.21
N THR A 57 -3.84 11.13 4.61
CA THR A 57 -3.50 10.88 3.20
C THR A 57 -3.12 9.42 2.95
N TYR A 58 -2.35 8.82 3.85
CA TYR A 58 -1.99 7.40 3.79
C TYR A 58 -3.20 6.48 3.95
N PHE A 59 -4.00 6.72 5.00
CA PHE A 59 -5.14 5.89 5.41
C PHE A 59 -6.25 5.89 4.35
N THR A 60 -6.51 7.04 3.75
CA THR A 60 -7.47 7.17 2.64
C THR A 60 -6.92 6.72 1.30
N GLY A 61 -5.60 6.56 1.16
CA GLY A 61 -4.95 6.25 -0.11
C GLY A 61 -5.03 7.38 -1.15
N GLY A 62 -5.27 8.62 -0.73
CA GLY A 62 -5.41 9.78 -1.61
C GLY A 62 -6.75 9.87 -2.36
N TYR A 63 -7.75 9.06 -2.01
CA TYR A 63 -9.07 9.14 -2.65
C TYR A 63 -9.81 10.40 -2.18
N PRO A 64 -10.16 11.35 -3.08
CA PRO A 64 -10.72 12.64 -2.69
C PRO A 64 -12.02 12.51 -1.90
N PHE A 65 -12.93 11.63 -2.35
CA PHE A 65 -14.19 11.35 -1.67
C PHE A 65 -14.01 10.86 -0.23
N TYR A 66 -12.98 10.05 0.05
CA TYR A 66 -12.73 9.56 1.41
C TYR A 66 -12.18 10.66 2.30
N LEU A 67 -11.24 11.46 1.79
CA LEU A 67 -10.70 12.60 2.49
C LEU A 67 -11.80 13.60 2.85
N ASP A 68 -12.63 13.95 1.88
CA ASP A 68 -13.73 14.90 2.03
C ASP A 68 -14.70 14.46 3.15
N VAL A 69 -15.21 13.23 3.07
CA VAL A 69 -16.15 12.70 4.09
C VAL A 69 -15.55 12.66 5.49
N ILE A 70 -14.29 12.25 5.62
CA ILE A 70 -13.61 12.20 6.93
C ILE A 70 -13.35 13.62 7.45
N ILE A 71 -12.92 14.54 6.60
CA ILE A 71 -12.64 15.93 6.98
C ILE A 71 -13.93 16.65 7.39
N GLU A 72 -15.03 16.46 6.67
CA GLU A 72 -16.35 16.97 7.09
C GLU A 72 -16.70 16.49 8.50
N GLN A 73 -16.47 15.22 8.80
CA GLN A 73 -16.76 14.68 10.12
C GLN A 73 -15.82 15.22 11.20
N ILE A 74 -14.54 15.43 10.89
CA ILE A 74 -13.59 16.09 11.79
C ILE A 74 -14.05 17.51 12.12
N LYS A 75 -14.48 18.28 11.11
CA LYS A 75 -15.04 19.62 11.32
C LYS A 75 -16.23 19.59 12.27
N CYS A 76 -17.17 18.66 12.07
CA CYS A 76 -18.30 18.46 12.98
C CYS A 76 -17.85 18.13 14.41
N ALA A 77 -16.94 17.17 14.58
CA ALA A 77 -16.44 16.78 15.90
C ALA A 77 -15.69 17.92 16.60
N CYS A 78 -14.94 18.75 15.88
CA CYS A 78 -14.31 19.95 16.41
C CYS A 78 -15.34 20.99 16.90
N LEU A 79 -16.43 21.19 16.14
CA LEU A 79 -17.52 22.09 16.53
C LEU A 79 -18.23 21.59 17.79
N ASP A 80 -18.53 20.29 17.86
CA ASP A 80 -19.20 19.67 19.01
C ASP A 80 -18.35 19.76 20.29
N ASN A 81 -17.02 19.67 20.15
CA ASN A 81 -16.06 19.83 21.24
C ASN A 81 -15.62 21.28 21.48
N ASN A 82 -16.14 22.24 20.70
CA ASN A 82 -15.79 23.67 20.73
C ASN A 82 -14.27 23.93 20.70
N THR A 83 -13.55 23.24 19.81
CA THR A 83 -12.10 23.33 19.66
C THR A 83 -11.69 23.53 18.21
N LYS A 84 -10.59 24.24 17.99
CA LYS A 84 -9.96 24.37 16.66
C LYS A 84 -8.78 23.43 16.47
N THR A 85 -8.31 22.79 17.53
CA THR A 85 -7.16 21.88 17.47
C THR A 85 -7.64 20.46 17.23
N ILE A 86 -7.19 19.86 16.13
CA ILE A 86 -7.48 18.49 15.76
C ILE A 86 -6.47 17.58 16.45
N THR A 87 -6.97 16.85 17.44
CA THR A 87 -6.19 15.86 18.18
C THR A 87 -6.42 14.46 17.64
N GLU A 88 -5.55 13.51 17.99
CA GLU A 88 -5.73 12.09 17.70
C GLU A 88 -7.11 11.57 18.16
N LYS A 89 -7.58 12.05 19.31
CA LYS A 89 -8.90 11.69 19.85
C LYS A 89 -10.04 12.09 18.90
N ILE A 90 -10.03 13.34 18.43
CA ILE A 90 -11.06 13.85 17.49
C ILE A 90 -11.02 13.07 16.18
N LEU A 91 -9.82 12.74 15.70
CA LEU A 91 -9.66 11.93 14.49
C LEU A 91 -10.26 10.52 14.68
N ILE A 92 -9.98 9.85 15.80
CA ILE A 92 -10.52 8.52 16.11
C ILE A 92 -12.05 8.56 16.20
N GLU A 93 -12.61 9.54 16.91
CA GLU A 93 -14.06 9.74 17.04
C GLU A 93 -14.72 9.94 15.66
N SER A 94 -14.10 10.76 14.81
CA SER A 94 -14.58 11.03 13.45
C SER A 94 -14.54 9.79 12.56
N LEU A 95 -13.49 8.97 12.67
CA LEU A 95 -13.37 7.72 11.95
C LEU A 95 -14.38 6.68 12.42
N GLU A 96 -14.65 6.59 13.71
CA GLU A 96 -15.70 5.72 14.26
C GLU A 96 -17.07 6.12 13.71
N GLU A 97 -17.38 7.41 13.76
CA GLU A 97 -18.65 7.96 13.27
C GLU A 97 -18.85 7.69 11.77
N CYS A 98 -17.81 7.89 10.95
CA CYS A 98 -17.90 7.66 9.50
C CYS A 98 -17.92 6.17 9.10
N MET A 99 -17.07 5.35 9.70
CA MET A 99 -16.79 3.98 9.22
C MET A 99 -17.48 2.88 10.01
N HIS A 100 -17.72 3.08 11.31
CA HIS A 100 -18.23 2.05 12.20
C HIS A 100 -19.75 2.14 12.41
N LYS A 101 -20.27 3.35 12.65
CA LYS A 101 -21.71 3.54 12.90
C LYS A 101 -22.55 3.18 11.67
N ASN A 102 -23.73 2.62 11.87
CA ASN A 102 -24.62 2.18 10.78
C ASN A 102 -25.12 3.36 9.89
N HIS A 103 -25.15 4.59 10.43
CA HIS A 103 -25.46 5.81 9.67
C HIS A 103 -24.23 6.48 9.05
N GLY A 104 -23.02 6.01 9.35
CA GLY A 104 -21.80 6.58 8.80
C GLY A 104 -21.76 6.49 7.28
N LYS A 105 -21.49 7.62 6.61
CA LYS A 105 -21.48 7.72 5.14
C LYS A 105 -20.56 6.66 4.50
N LEU A 106 -19.35 6.48 5.06
CA LEU A 106 -18.38 5.50 4.55
C LEU A 106 -18.83 4.07 4.85
N ASN A 107 -19.39 3.80 6.02
CA ASN A 107 -19.91 2.48 6.35
C ASN A 107 -21.00 2.06 5.36
N GLN A 108 -21.99 2.92 5.11
CA GLN A 108 -23.06 2.65 4.14
C GLN A 108 -22.52 2.45 2.73
N TYR A 109 -21.59 3.31 2.30
CA TYR A 109 -20.92 3.18 1.01
C TYR A 109 -20.23 1.82 0.87
N PHE A 110 -19.47 1.38 1.87
CA PHE A 110 -18.76 0.10 1.84
C PHE A 110 -19.67 -1.12 1.98
N GLN A 111 -20.74 -1.04 2.79
CA GLN A 111 -21.78 -2.07 2.83
C GLN A 111 -22.41 -2.24 1.44
N ASN A 112 -22.82 -1.14 0.80
CA ASN A 112 -23.40 -1.18 -0.54
C ASN A 112 -22.43 -1.75 -1.57
N LYS A 113 -21.15 -1.34 -1.52
CA LYS A 113 -20.08 -1.88 -2.38
C LYS A 113 -19.88 -3.37 -2.17
N TYR A 114 -19.87 -3.84 -0.92
CA TYR A 114 -19.72 -5.24 -0.56
C TYR A 114 -20.93 -6.09 -0.97
N HIS A 115 -22.15 -5.62 -0.72
CA HIS A 115 -23.37 -6.32 -1.10
C HIS A 115 -23.58 -6.38 -2.61
N ALA A 116 -23.30 -5.30 -3.34
CA ALA A 116 -23.33 -5.30 -4.81
C ALA A 116 -22.34 -6.31 -5.39
N PHE A 117 -21.19 -6.48 -4.73
CA PHE A 117 -20.23 -7.51 -5.11
C PHE A 117 -20.77 -8.93 -4.87
N LEU A 118 -21.35 -9.20 -3.69
CA LEU A 118 -21.91 -10.51 -3.37
C LEU A 118 -23.12 -10.87 -4.24
N SER A 119 -24.00 -9.92 -4.55
CA SER A 119 -25.19 -10.16 -5.37
C SER A 119 -24.84 -10.56 -6.81
N THR A 120 -23.74 -10.03 -7.34
CA THR A 120 -23.24 -10.37 -8.69
C THR A 120 -22.53 -11.73 -8.72
N ASN A 121 -22.31 -12.37 -7.55
CA ASN A 121 -21.44 -13.51 -7.41
C ASN A 121 -22.03 -14.61 -6.50
N SER A 122 -22.55 -15.68 -7.10
CA SER A 122 -23.19 -16.80 -6.39
C SER A 122 -22.24 -17.74 -5.60
N ASN A 123 -20.94 -17.45 -5.51
CA ASN A 123 -20.02 -18.34 -4.80
C ASN A 123 -19.90 -17.95 -3.32
N ASN A 124 -20.34 -18.87 -2.45
CA ASN A 124 -20.36 -18.70 -0.99
C ASN A 124 -18.98 -18.49 -0.35
N LEU A 125 -17.87 -18.64 -1.10
CA LEU A 125 -16.52 -18.40 -0.60
C LEU A 125 -16.07 -16.93 -0.69
N TYR A 126 -16.73 -16.10 -1.50
CA TYR A 126 -16.37 -14.68 -1.63
C TYR A 126 -16.42 -13.89 -0.31
N PRO A 127 -17.43 -14.09 0.55
CA PRO A 127 -17.49 -13.43 1.85
C PRO A 127 -16.28 -13.72 2.75
N ALA A 128 -15.62 -14.86 2.60
CA ALA A 128 -14.50 -15.26 3.43
C ALA A 128 -13.12 -14.88 2.82
N VAL A 129 -13.01 -14.85 1.49
CA VAL A 129 -11.74 -14.53 0.81
C VAL A 129 -11.36 -13.06 0.95
N LEU A 130 -12.30 -12.12 0.80
CA LEU A 130 -11.98 -10.69 0.88
C LEU A 130 -11.47 -10.29 2.28
N PRO A 131 -12.11 -10.69 3.39
CA PRO A 131 -11.56 -10.47 4.73
C PRO A 131 -10.23 -11.17 4.95
N ALA A 132 -10.00 -12.36 4.37
CA ALA A 132 -8.72 -13.04 4.47
C ALA A 132 -7.59 -12.24 3.82
N ILE A 133 -7.83 -11.67 2.63
CA ILE A 133 -6.88 -10.79 1.94
C ILE A 133 -6.68 -9.49 2.72
N ALA A 134 -7.77 -8.87 3.21
CA ALA A 134 -7.71 -7.65 4.02
C ALA A 134 -6.97 -7.85 5.35
N GLY A 135 -7.02 -9.06 5.92
CA GLY A 135 -6.24 -9.48 7.08
C GLY A 135 -4.79 -9.87 6.79
N GLY A 136 -4.30 -9.61 5.58
CA GLY A 136 -2.90 -9.75 5.18
C GLY A 136 -2.48 -11.08 4.57
N ARG A 137 -3.44 -11.96 4.30
CA ARG A 137 -3.18 -13.21 3.56
C ARG A 137 -3.20 -12.91 2.07
N LYS A 138 -2.05 -12.51 1.54
CA LYS A 138 -1.93 -12.06 0.14
C LYS A 138 -1.49 -13.17 -0.82
N LYS A 139 -0.93 -14.28 -0.35
CA LYS A 139 -0.47 -15.39 -1.19
C LYS A 139 -1.54 -16.47 -1.33
N LEU A 140 -1.60 -17.12 -2.50
CA LEU A 140 -2.54 -18.22 -2.76
C LEU A 140 -2.46 -19.33 -1.70
N SER A 141 -1.24 -19.74 -1.31
CA SER A 141 -1.01 -20.75 -0.28
C SER A 141 -1.54 -20.33 1.10
N GLN A 142 -1.31 -19.06 1.48
CA GLN A 142 -1.77 -18.50 2.75
C GLN A 142 -3.31 -18.45 2.81
N ILE A 143 -3.96 -18.01 1.73
CA ILE A 143 -5.43 -17.93 1.64
C ILE A 143 -6.03 -19.34 1.68
N SER A 144 -5.47 -20.28 0.90
CA SER A 144 -5.95 -21.66 0.82
C SER A 144 -5.85 -22.37 2.17
N SER A 145 -4.71 -22.22 2.86
CA SER A 145 -4.48 -22.78 4.19
C SER A 145 -5.43 -22.18 5.23
N PHE A 146 -5.61 -20.85 5.23
CA PHE A 146 -6.47 -20.19 6.20
C PHE A 146 -7.95 -20.57 6.05
N LEU A 147 -8.44 -20.69 4.82
CA LEU A 147 -9.84 -21.04 4.56
C LEU A 147 -10.10 -22.55 4.61
N ASN A 148 -9.05 -23.37 4.80
CA ASN A 148 -9.11 -24.82 4.70
C ASN A 148 -9.79 -25.29 3.40
N LYS A 149 -9.38 -24.70 2.26
CA LYS A 149 -9.91 -25.02 0.93
C LYS A 149 -8.79 -25.48 0.01
N LYS A 150 -9.16 -26.16 -1.08
CA LYS A 150 -8.22 -26.62 -2.09
C LYS A 150 -7.70 -25.44 -2.93
N THR A 151 -6.41 -25.47 -3.24
CA THR A 151 -5.71 -24.40 -3.97
C THR A 151 -6.37 -24.03 -5.29
N HIS A 152 -6.87 -25.02 -6.05
CA HIS A 152 -7.49 -24.78 -7.36
C HIS A 152 -8.84 -24.03 -7.24
N GLU A 153 -9.61 -24.27 -6.17
CA GLU A 153 -10.88 -23.58 -5.92
C GLU A 153 -10.64 -22.10 -5.62
N ILE A 154 -9.65 -21.81 -4.76
CA ILE A 154 -9.24 -20.45 -4.43
C ILE A 154 -8.64 -19.76 -5.66
N ASN A 155 -7.81 -20.45 -6.44
CA ASN A 155 -7.23 -19.85 -7.65
C ASN A 155 -8.31 -19.43 -8.67
N ARG A 156 -9.34 -20.27 -8.90
CA ARG A 156 -10.48 -19.91 -9.77
C ARG A 156 -11.23 -18.69 -9.23
N LEU A 157 -11.41 -18.62 -7.92
CA LEU A 157 -12.08 -17.50 -7.26
C LEU A 157 -11.27 -16.20 -7.40
N LEU A 158 -9.97 -16.24 -7.12
CA LEU A 158 -9.06 -15.09 -7.27
C LEU A 158 -9.01 -14.60 -8.72
N ALA A 159 -8.96 -15.51 -9.70
CA ALA A 159 -9.01 -15.14 -11.11
C ALA A 159 -10.27 -14.34 -11.45
N LYS A 160 -11.44 -14.73 -10.92
CA LYS A 160 -12.68 -13.98 -11.12
C LYS A 160 -12.67 -12.63 -10.38
N LEU A 161 -12.12 -12.56 -9.17
CA LEU A 161 -11.96 -11.28 -8.45
C LEU A 161 -11.09 -10.28 -9.21
N ILE A 162 -10.02 -10.77 -9.84
CA ILE A 162 -9.14 -9.96 -10.70
C ILE A 162 -9.92 -9.44 -11.91
N GLN A 163 -10.71 -10.29 -12.56
CA GLN A 163 -11.55 -9.89 -13.70
C GLN A 163 -12.58 -8.81 -13.36
N THR A 164 -13.03 -8.76 -12.10
CA THR A 164 -13.97 -7.75 -11.59
C THR A 164 -13.31 -6.51 -11.00
N ASP A 165 -11.98 -6.36 -11.11
CA ASP A 165 -11.18 -5.24 -10.56
C ASP A 165 -11.26 -5.06 -9.03
N ILE A 166 -11.67 -6.09 -8.30
CA ILE A 166 -11.80 -6.02 -6.84
C ILE A 166 -10.45 -6.24 -6.19
N ILE A 167 -9.67 -7.16 -6.74
CA ILE A 167 -8.30 -7.41 -6.32
C ILE A 167 -7.37 -7.25 -7.52
N THR A 168 -6.14 -6.86 -7.23
CA THR A 168 -5.04 -6.86 -8.19
C THR A 168 -4.04 -7.94 -7.80
N LYS A 169 -3.35 -8.48 -8.81
CA LYS A 169 -2.25 -9.43 -8.63
C LYS A 169 -0.94 -8.78 -9.03
N LYS A 170 0.06 -8.81 -8.14
CA LYS A 170 1.46 -8.44 -8.41
C LYS A 170 2.36 -9.63 -8.07
N GLY A 171 2.72 -10.41 -9.09
CA GLY A 171 3.45 -11.67 -8.91
C GLY A 171 2.64 -12.70 -8.09
N VAL A 172 3.14 -13.10 -6.93
CA VAL A 172 2.45 -14.05 -6.02
C VAL A 172 1.43 -13.39 -5.09
N PHE A 173 1.44 -12.07 -4.99
CA PHE A 173 0.58 -11.31 -4.08
C PHE A 173 -0.74 -10.92 -4.73
N HIS A 174 -1.81 -11.04 -3.96
CA HIS A 174 -3.16 -10.59 -4.24
C HIS A 174 -3.55 -9.56 -3.20
N TYR A 175 -4.05 -8.41 -3.62
CA TYR A 175 -4.41 -7.32 -2.71
C TYR A 175 -5.62 -6.55 -3.24
N ILE A 176 -6.32 -5.87 -2.34
CA ILE A 176 -7.43 -4.99 -2.66
C ILE A 176 -6.86 -3.59 -2.90
N ASN A 177 -7.23 -2.94 -4.01
CA ASN A 177 -6.66 -1.65 -4.42
C ASN A 177 -7.08 -0.47 -3.53
N ASP A 178 -8.20 -0.62 -2.82
CA ASP A 178 -8.82 0.41 -2.01
C ASP A 178 -8.39 0.26 -0.53
N PRO A 179 -7.46 1.10 -0.03
CA PRO A 179 -6.89 0.93 1.30
C PRO A 179 -7.94 1.11 2.41
N LEU A 180 -8.84 2.09 2.25
CA LEU A 180 -9.86 2.36 3.26
C LEU A 180 -10.89 1.23 3.32
N PHE A 181 -11.23 0.64 2.16
CA PHE A 181 -12.08 -0.55 2.13
C PHE A 181 -11.40 -1.77 2.75
N VAL A 182 -10.07 -1.93 2.63
CA VAL A 182 -9.31 -2.97 3.35
C VAL A 182 -9.47 -2.81 4.86
N HIS A 183 -9.29 -1.59 5.37
CA HIS A 183 -9.47 -1.30 6.79
C HIS A 183 -10.91 -1.57 7.23
N TRP A 184 -11.90 -1.14 6.45
CA TRP A 184 -13.31 -1.42 6.75
C TRP A 184 -13.61 -2.93 6.79
N LEU A 185 -13.12 -3.72 5.83
CA LEU A 185 -13.28 -5.18 5.83
C LEU A 185 -12.67 -5.81 7.09
N LYS A 186 -11.45 -5.37 7.45
CA LYS A 186 -10.68 -5.92 8.56
C LYS A 186 -11.28 -5.57 9.92
N TYR A 187 -11.72 -4.33 10.13
CA TYR A 187 -12.07 -3.82 11.45
C TYR A 187 -13.58 -3.68 11.68
N VAL A 188 -14.37 -3.48 10.63
CA VAL A 188 -15.82 -3.31 10.73
C VAL A 188 -16.54 -4.59 10.34
N LEU A 189 -16.38 -5.06 9.10
CA LEU A 189 -17.13 -6.23 8.60
C LEU A 189 -16.80 -7.52 9.38
N CYS A 190 -15.51 -7.84 9.56
CA CYS A 190 -15.10 -9.01 10.36
C CYS A 190 -15.74 -9.00 11.75
N ARG A 191 -15.90 -7.83 12.37
CA ARG A 191 -16.51 -7.73 13.69
C ARG A 191 -18.01 -7.91 13.64
N GLN A 192 -18.70 -7.28 12.69
CA GLN A 192 -20.14 -7.48 12.50
C GLN A 192 -20.50 -8.94 12.24
N GLN A 193 -19.62 -9.69 11.56
CA GLN A 193 -19.80 -11.12 11.32
C GLN A 193 -19.50 -11.97 12.58
N ASN A 194 -18.54 -11.53 13.42
CA ASN A 194 -18.15 -12.23 14.65
C ASN A 194 -18.96 -11.80 15.90
N SER A 195 -19.73 -10.71 15.81
CA SER A 195 -20.49 -10.12 16.92
C SER A 195 -21.78 -10.85 17.29
N PHE A 196 -22.01 -12.05 16.73
CA PHE A 196 -22.91 -13.02 17.36
C PHE A 196 -22.46 -13.38 18.79
N ASN A 197 -21.22 -13.06 19.18
CA ASN A 197 -20.72 -13.11 20.55
C ASN A 197 -20.87 -11.74 21.27
N MET A 198 -22.05 -11.52 21.86
CA MET A 198 -22.36 -10.84 23.15
C MET A 198 -21.39 -9.74 23.69
N ASP A 199 -21.04 -8.71 22.92
CA ASP A 199 -20.46 -7.47 23.50
C ASP A 199 -20.63 -6.24 22.58
N ILE A 200 -21.87 -5.76 22.45
CA ILE A 200 -22.22 -4.57 21.65
C ILE A 200 -21.60 -3.29 22.26
N TYR A 201 -21.43 -3.24 23.58
CA TYR A 201 -20.90 -2.06 24.28
C TYR A 201 -19.37 -1.93 24.16
N GLY A 202 -18.63 -3.03 24.09
CA GLY A 202 -17.17 -3.00 23.86
C GLY A 202 -16.73 -2.88 22.39
N ALA A 203 -17.65 -2.93 21.42
CA ALA A 203 -17.29 -2.99 20.00
C ALA A 203 -16.71 -1.66 19.46
N ALA A 204 -17.27 -0.53 19.89
CA ALA A 204 -16.82 0.82 19.58
C ALA A 204 -15.44 1.11 20.20
N ASP A 205 -15.29 0.88 21.51
CA ASP A 205 -14.01 1.04 22.23
C ASP A 205 -12.89 0.21 21.61
N LYS A 206 -13.20 -1.02 21.21
CA LYS A 206 -12.25 -1.88 20.50
C LYS A 206 -11.90 -1.31 19.11
N PHE A 207 -12.81 -0.61 18.42
CA PHE A 207 -12.51 -0.03 17.09
C PHE A 207 -11.59 1.17 17.26
N GLY A 208 -11.92 2.06 18.19
CA GLY A 208 -11.05 3.19 18.54
C GLY A 208 -9.66 2.74 18.95
N THR A 209 -9.54 1.64 19.73
CA THR A 209 -8.24 1.04 20.10
C THR A 209 -7.44 0.55 18.90
N GLU A 210 -8.07 -0.08 17.91
CA GLU A 210 -7.38 -0.53 16.68
C GLU A 210 -6.97 0.65 15.79
N VAL A 211 -7.83 1.67 15.66
CA VAL A 211 -7.49 2.88 14.91
C VAL A 211 -6.34 3.62 15.57
N LYS A 212 -6.36 3.75 16.89
CA LYS A 212 -5.25 4.30 17.67
C LYS A 212 -3.96 3.54 17.39
N LYS A 213 -3.98 2.21 17.47
CA LYS A 213 -2.83 1.37 17.15
C LYS A 213 -2.31 1.60 15.73
N LEU A 214 -3.20 1.77 14.75
CA LEU A 214 -2.80 2.10 13.38
C LEU A 214 -2.12 3.46 13.27
N ILE A 215 -2.62 4.46 14.00
CA ILE A 215 -2.01 5.79 14.07
C ILE A 215 -0.62 5.67 14.72
N ASP A 216 -0.52 5.02 15.87
CA ASP A 216 0.76 4.82 16.59
C ASP A 216 1.80 4.08 15.73
N GLU A 217 1.40 3.00 15.05
CA GLU A 217 2.26 2.25 14.12
C GLU A 217 2.71 3.12 12.95
N PHE A 218 1.81 3.95 12.39
CA PHE A 218 2.14 4.88 11.32
C PHE A 218 3.14 5.94 11.77
N ILE A 219 2.91 6.57 12.92
CA ILE A 219 3.79 7.59 13.50
C ILE A 219 5.17 7.00 13.73
N SER A 220 5.23 5.85 14.41
CA SER A 220 6.48 5.14 14.71
C SER A 220 7.26 4.83 13.44
N GLU A 221 6.60 4.33 12.38
CA GLU A 221 7.25 4.01 11.11
C GLU A 221 7.68 5.26 10.34
N SER A 222 6.88 6.34 10.37
CA SER A 222 7.21 7.60 9.67
C SER A 222 8.44 8.29 10.26
N GLN A 223 8.71 8.12 11.55
CA GLN A 223 9.87 8.68 12.24
C GLN A 223 11.16 7.89 11.98
N LYS A 224 11.06 6.64 11.48
CA LYS A 224 12.23 5.84 11.16
C LYS A 224 12.96 6.39 9.94
N LYS A 225 14.29 6.38 10.02
CA LYS A 225 15.17 6.64 8.87
C LYS A 225 14.91 5.62 7.76
N ILE A 226 14.97 6.06 6.50
CA ILE A 226 14.67 5.21 5.33
C ILE A 226 15.55 3.96 5.26
N GLU A 227 16.80 4.06 5.69
CA GLU A 227 17.76 2.96 5.76
C GLU A 227 17.26 1.83 6.67
N GLN A 228 16.66 2.19 7.81
CA GLN A 228 16.11 1.24 8.77
C GLN A 228 14.83 0.60 8.20
N ARG A 229 13.94 1.39 7.59
CA ARG A 229 12.72 0.87 6.95
C ARG A 229 13.04 -0.10 5.82
N LEU A 230 14.07 0.20 5.03
CA LEU A 230 14.58 -0.67 3.98
C LEU A 230 15.20 -1.95 4.54
N LYS A 231 16.00 -1.88 5.60
CA LYS A 231 16.53 -3.08 6.28
C LYS A 231 15.39 -4.01 6.69
N GLU A 232 14.37 -3.48 7.37
CA GLU A 232 13.22 -4.25 7.82
C GLU A 232 12.38 -4.82 6.65
N LEU A 233 12.33 -4.13 5.51
CA LEU A 233 11.71 -4.63 4.28
C LEU A 233 12.49 -5.81 3.67
N PHE A 234 13.82 -5.72 3.60
CA PHE A 234 14.65 -6.81 3.09
C PHE A 234 14.58 -8.04 4.02
N GLU A 235 14.48 -7.83 5.33
CA GLU A 235 14.28 -8.90 6.32
C GLU A 235 12.93 -9.62 6.16
N SER A 236 11.91 -8.95 5.61
CA SER A 236 10.59 -9.56 5.40
C SER A 236 10.47 -10.39 4.12
N PHE A 237 11.53 -10.53 3.31
CA PHE A 237 11.46 -11.27 2.06
C PHE A 237 11.43 -12.80 2.29
N GLU A 238 10.54 -13.50 1.58
CA GLU A 238 10.35 -14.95 1.74
C GLU A 238 10.57 -15.75 0.44
N ASN A 239 11.51 -15.33 -0.42
CA ASN A 239 11.70 -15.91 -1.77
C ASN A 239 10.50 -15.68 -2.70
N ASP A 240 9.86 -14.53 -2.55
CA ASP A 240 8.67 -14.20 -3.31
C ASP A 240 8.99 -13.66 -4.69
N ILE A 241 8.14 -13.98 -5.65
CA ILE A 241 8.20 -13.42 -6.99
C ILE A 241 7.19 -12.28 -7.06
N ILE A 242 7.67 -11.07 -7.33
CA ILE A 242 6.82 -9.90 -7.56
C ILE A 242 6.96 -9.43 -9.01
N GLU A 243 5.93 -8.74 -9.48
CA GLU A 243 5.92 -8.11 -10.79
C GLU A 243 5.56 -6.64 -10.60
N LEU A 244 6.51 -5.74 -10.91
CA LEU A 244 6.37 -4.29 -10.78
C LEU A 244 6.81 -3.65 -12.09
N ASP A 245 5.99 -2.78 -12.66
CA ASP A 245 6.25 -2.08 -13.93
C ASP A 245 6.74 -3.04 -15.05
N ASN A 246 6.04 -4.15 -15.23
CA ASN A 246 6.34 -5.24 -16.19
C ASN A 246 7.72 -5.92 -15.99
N LYS A 247 8.35 -5.71 -14.84
CA LYS A 247 9.59 -6.39 -14.44
C LYS A 247 9.32 -7.38 -13.34
N ARG A 248 9.88 -8.58 -13.49
CA ARG A 248 9.78 -9.66 -12.52
C ARG A 248 10.98 -9.65 -11.59
N PHE A 249 10.74 -9.51 -10.29
CA PHE A 249 11.79 -9.56 -9.27
C PHE A 249 11.61 -10.81 -8.40
N MET A 250 12.72 -11.49 -8.11
CA MET A 250 12.79 -12.53 -7.09
C MET A 250 13.33 -11.89 -5.82
N LEU A 251 12.49 -11.77 -4.80
CA LEU A 251 12.79 -11.23 -3.48
C LEU A 251 13.33 -12.33 -2.57
N THR A 252 14.63 -12.54 -2.61
CA THR A 252 15.32 -13.60 -1.87
C THR A 252 15.20 -13.38 -0.37
N ARG A 253 14.92 -14.46 0.39
CA ARG A 253 15.05 -14.46 1.85
C ARG A 253 16.52 -14.36 2.25
N PHE A 254 16.84 -13.43 3.14
CA PHE A 254 18.19 -13.23 3.64
C PHE A 254 18.36 -13.83 5.05
N ASP A 255 19.58 -14.27 5.34
CA ASP A 255 19.98 -14.74 6.67
C ASP A 255 20.48 -13.58 7.53
N GLU A 256 21.09 -12.56 6.89
CA GLU A 256 21.67 -11.39 7.53
C GLU A 256 21.42 -10.14 6.66
N VAL A 257 20.95 -9.04 7.26
CA VAL A 257 20.81 -7.74 6.60
C VAL A 257 21.48 -6.67 7.47
N VAL A 258 22.52 -6.02 6.94
CA VAL A 258 23.35 -5.05 7.68
C VAL A 258 23.40 -3.72 6.94
N ILE A 259 23.15 -2.64 7.69
CA ILE A 259 23.37 -1.26 7.22
C ILE A 259 24.85 -0.92 7.47
N SER A 260 25.49 -0.37 6.45
CA SER A 260 26.86 0.13 6.51
C SER A 260 26.93 1.50 5.86
N ASN A 261 27.87 2.33 6.31
CA ASN A 261 28.13 3.60 5.65
C ASN A 261 29.02 3.37 4.43
N GLY A 262 28.59 3.87 3.28
CA GLY A 262 29.45 4.10 2.12
C GLY A 262 30.13 5.47 2.24
N ASN A 263 30.83 5.89 1.17
CA ASN A 263 31.53 7.17 1.18
C ASN A 263 30.55 8.34 1.42
N ASN A 264 29.51 8.44 0.57
CA ASN A 264 28.50 9.50 0.62
C ASN A 264 27.05 8.97 0.66
N SER A 265 26.87 7.65 0.75
CA SER A 265 25.56 7.02 0.77
C SER A 265 25.48 5.85 1.74
N SER A 266 24.28 5.57 2.21
CA SER A 266 24.03 4.41 3.06
C SER A 266 23.91 3.16 2.20
N LEU A 267 24.52 2.08 2.66
CA LEU A 267 24.55 0.80 1.96
C LEU A 267 23.86 -0.26 2.80
N ILE A 268 23.02 -1.08 2.17
CA ILE A 268 22.48 -2.30 2.76
C ILE A 268 23.20 -3.49 2.12
N ASN A 269 23.85 -4.30 2.96
CA ASN A 269 24.39 -5.60 2.56
C ASN A 269 23.43 -6.67 3.07
N ALA A 270 22.82 -7.41 2.16
CA ALA A 270 21.93 -8.52 2.49
C ALA A 270 22.54 -9.83 2.01
N LYS A 271 22.74 -10.80 2.92
CA LYS A 271 23.43 -12.06 2.63
C LYS A 271 22.50 -13.25 2.78
N ARG A 272 22.71 -14.24 1.92
CA ARG A 272 22.15 -15.58 2.08
C ARG A 272 23.18 -16.60 1.61
N LEU A 273 23.59 -17.51 2.49
CA LEU A 273 24.69 -18.44 2.20
C LEU A 273 25.91 -17.66 1.65
N ASN A 274 26.47 -18.08 0.50
CA ASN A 274 27.58 -17.41 -0.18
C ASN A 274 27.15 -16.32 -1.17
N LYS A 275 25.88 -15.89 -1.14
CA LYS A 275 25.34 -14.89 -2.07
C LYS A 275 25.07 -13.59 -1.31
N SER A 276 25.64 -12.48 -1.79
CA SER A 276 25.36 -11.15 -1.22
C SER A 276 24.68 -10.23 -2.24
N TRP A 277 23.75 -9.43 -1.74
CA TRP A 277 23.17 -8.30 -2.44
C TRP A 277 23.73 -7.03 -1.81
N LEU A 278 24.14 -6.10 -2.67
CA LEU A 278 24.54 -4.76 -2.27
C LEU A 278 23.49 -3.77 -2.76
N CYS A 279 22.94 -2.98 -1.85
CA CYS A 279 21.98 -1.95 -2.15
C CYS A 279 22.51 -0.58 -1.70
N GLY A 280 22.67 0.35 -2.63
CA GLY A 280 23.00 1.75 -2.33
C GLY A 280 21.75 2.61 -2.20
N ILE A 281 21.71 3.49 -1.20
CA ILE A 281 20.58 4.39 -0.94
C ILE A 281 21.04 5.82 -1.22
N GLU A 282 20.55 6.40 -2.30
CA GLU A 282 20.82 7.78 -2.69
C GLU A 282 19.59 8.65 -2.39
N LYS A 283 19.77 9.64 -1.52
CA LYS A 283 18.71 10.58 -1.11
C LYS A 283 18.51 11.70 -2.11
N ASP A 284 19.58 12.04 -2.82
CA ASP A 284 19.64 13.13 -3.80
C ASP A 284 19.59 12.56 -5.23
N TYR A 285 19.34 13.44 -6.20
CA TYR A 285 19.36 13.09 -7.63
C TYR A 285 20.65 12.36 -8.05
N ILE A 286 20.50 11.25 -8.78
CA ILE A 286 21.62 10.38 -9.17
C ILE A 286 22.19 10.80 -10.53
N ASP A 287 23.48 11.14 -10.54
CA ASP A 287 24.29 11.38 -11.74
C ASP A 287 25.25 10.21 -12.04
N GLU A 288 26.06 10.34 -13.09
CA GLU A 288 27.04 9.33 -13.47
C GLU A 288 28.16 9.12 -12.44
N ILE A 289 28.49 10.16 -11.67
CA ILE A 289 29.56 10.13 -10.67
C ILE A 289 29.14 9.20 -9.53
N LYS A 290 27.92 9.38 -9.02
CA LYS A 290 27.34 8.53 -7.96
C LYS A 290 27.26 7.06 -8.36
N ILE A 291 26.97 6.77 -9.64
CA ILE A 291 26.98 5.39 -10.14
C ILE A 291 28.38 4.80 -10.14
N ASN A 292 29.38 5.56 -10.58
CA ASN A 292 30.77 5.11 -10.55
C ASN A 292 31.23 4.85 -9.11
N ASP A 293 30.87 5.72 -8.18
CA ASP A 293 31.16 5.58 -6.76
C ASP A 293 30.52 4.30 -6.20
N PHE A 294 29.24 4.07 -6.49
CA PHE A 294 28.55 2.84 -6.10
C PHE A 294 29.20 1.60 -6.70
N LEU A 295 29.56 1.62 -7.98
CA LEU A 295 30.24 0.50 -8.65
C LEU A 295 31.62 0.22 -8.06
N SER A 296 32.35 1.26 -7.64
CA SER A 296 33.65 1.09 -6.97
C SER A 296 33.50 0.38 -5.63
N GLN A 297 32.46 0.71 -4.86
CA GLN A 297 32.12 0.06 -3.59
C GLN A 297 31.64 -1.37 -3.82
N ALA A 298 30.87 -1.60 -4.89
CA ALA A 298 30.42 -2.92 -5.30
C ALA A 298 31.56 -3.83 -5.75
N LYS A 299 32.61 -3.32 -6.39
CA LYS A 299 33.78 -4.13 -6.76
C LYS A 299 34.57 -4.64 -5.56
N ARG A 300 34.57 -3.90 -4.45
CA ARG A 300 35.23 -4.30 -3.20
C ARG A 300 34.49 -5.43 -2.47
N ARG A 301 33.26 -5.73 -2.87
CA ARG A 301 32.39 -6.71 -2.22
C ARG A 301 31.98 -7.74 -3.26
N ASP A 302 32.24 -9.02 -3.04
CA ASP A 302 31.80 -10.06 -3.95
C ASP A 302 30.27 -10.21 -3.87
N CYS A 303 29.56 -9.45 -4.71
CA CYS A 303 28.11 -9.30 -4.69
C CYS A 303 27.48 -9.72 -6.01
N ILE A 304 26.41 -10.50 -5.91
CA ILE A 304 25.72 -11.09 -7.05
C ILE A 304 24.68 -10.14 -7.62
N LYS A 305 24.05 -9.33 -6.77
CA LYS A 305 23.12 -8.30 -7.19
C LYS A 305 23.53 -6.93 -6.64
N LYS A 306 23.41 -5.94 -7.52
CA LYS A 306 23.67 -4.53 -7.24
C LYS A 306 22.38 -3.77 -7.45
N ILE A 307 21.89 -3.13 -6.41
CA ILE A 307 20.67 -2.35 -6.43
C ILE A 307 21.02 -0.92 -6.03
N LEU A 308 20.43 0.06 -6.71
CA LEU A 308 20.57 1.47 -6.39
C LEU A 308 19.18 2.05 -6.21
N ILE A 309 18.90 2.58 -5.02
CA ILE A 309 17.64 3.22 -4.67
C ILE A 309 17.78 4.71 -4.94
N ALA A 310 16.97 5.21 -5.88
CA ALA A 310 16.96 6.59 -6.36
C ALA A 310 15.72 7.31 -5.82
N LEU A 311 15.84 7.95 -4.65
CA LEU A 311 14.69 8.60 -4.01
C LEU A 311 14.24 9.88 -4.73
N GLU A 312 15.17 10.65 -5.30
CA GLU A 312 14.88 11.85 -6.11
C GLU A 312 14.92 11.62 -7.62
N GLY A 313 15.16 10.38 -8.05
CA GLY A 313 15.33 10.04 -9.46
C GLY A 313 16.78 9.98 -9.91
N ILE A 314 16.95 9.81 -11.22
CA ILE A 314 18.21 9.47 -11.87
C ILE A 314 18.28 10.12 -13.24
N ASP A 315 19.45 10.64 -13.59
CA ASP A 315 19.74 11.17 -14.92
C ASP A 315 19.64 10.08 -16.00
N VAL A 316 19.35 10.47 -17.25
CA VAL A 316 19.19 9.52 -18.36
C VAL A 316 20.50 8.79 -18.67
N ASN A 317 21.63 9.51 -18.71
CA ASN A 317 22.93 8.91 -18.98
C ASN A 317 23.37 8.03 -17.82
N ALA A 318 23.13 8.49 -16.59
CA ALA A 318 23.32 7.70 -15.39
C ALA A 318 22.51 6.39 -15.46
N ARG A 319 21.23 6.44 -15.84
CA ARG A 319 20.38 5.26 -15.96
C ARG A 319 20.89 4.26 -17.01
N LEU A 320 21.37 4.73 -18.16
CA LEU A 320 21.97 3.87 -19.19
C LEU A 320 23.24 3.18 -18.65
N LYS A 321 24.10 3.93 -17.97
CA LYS A 321 25.31 3.40 -17.35
C LYS A 321 25.03 2.35 -16.27
N ALA A 322 24.00 2.56 -15.44
CA ALA A 322 23.54 1.58 -14.47
C ALA A 322 23.08 0.29 -15.17
N LEU A 323 22.35 0.41 -16.28
CA LEU A 323 21.87 -0.73 -17.07
C LEU A 323 23.03 -1.53 -17.67
N ASP A 324 24.01 -0.86 -18.27
CA ASP A 324 25.22 -1.48 -18.82
C ASP A 324 26.02 -2.22 -17.74
N ALA A 325 26.10 -1.64 -16.53
CA ALA A 325 26.75 -2.24 -15.38
C ALA A 325 25.89 -3.29 -14.64
N LYS A 326 24.71 -3.64 -15.18
CA LYS A 326 23.73 -4.59 -14.60
C LYS A 326 23.27 -4.22 -13.18
N VAL A 327 23.20 -2.92 -12.89
CA VAL A 327 22.66 -2.37 -11.64
C VAL A 327 21.15 -2.19 -11.77
N TRP A 328 20.41 -2.68 -10.77
CA TRP A 328 18.97 -2.47 -10.71
C TRP A 328 18.68 -1.13 -10.04
N VAL A 329 18.00 -0.25 -10.75
CA VAL A 329 17.57 1.04 -10.19
C VAL A 329 16.13 0.92 -9.70
N TRP A 330 15.90 1.20 -8.43
CA TRP A 330 14.58 1.28 -7.80
C TRP A 330 14.28 2.73 -7.48
N ASP A 331 13.22 3.26 -8.09
CA ASP A 331 12.72 4.60 -7.77
C ASP A 331 11.78 4.56 -6.55
N GLN A 332 11.34 5.74 -6.10
CA GLN A 332 10.39 5.87 -5.00
C GLN A 332 9.07 5.12 -5.26
N LYS A 333 8.61 5.05 -6.52
CA LYS A 333 7.35 4.37 -6.87
C LYS A 333 7.48 2.86 -6.64
N ILE A 334 8.52 2.23 -7.17
CA ILE A 334 8.83 0.81 -6.97
C ILE A 334 8.96 0.50 -5.49
N LEU A 335 9.65 1.38 -4.74
CA LEU A 335 9.84 1.20 -3.32
C LEU A 335 8.51 1.27 -2.53
N ASN A 336 7.67 2.24 -2.85
CA ASN A 336 6.34 2.38 -2.23
C ASN A 336 5.41 1.21 -2.56
N ASP A 337 5.51 0.67 -3.77
CA ASP A 337 4.83 -0.57 -4.15
C ASP A 337 5.31 -1.76 -3.30
N MET A 338 6.61 -1.88 -3.06
CA MET A 338 7.14 -2.93 -2.18
C MET A 338 6.65 -2.75 -0.74
N PHE A 339 6.77 -1.56 -0.15
CA PHE A 339 6.26 -1.30 1.20
C PHE A 339 4.78 -1.67 1.33
N PHE A 340 3.95 -1.30 0.34
CA PHE A 340 2.55 -1.66 0.32
C PHE A 340 2.30 -3.18 0.26
N LEU A 341 3.07 -3.92 -0.55
CA LEU A 341 2.94 -5.38 -0.63
C LEU A 341 3.25 -6.05 0.72
N PHE A 342 4.20 -5.50 1.48
CA PHE A 342 4.60 -5.99 2.80
C PHE A 342 3.90 -5.30 3.98
N GLU A 343 2.77 -4.60 3.74
CA GLU A 343 1.93 -3.97 4.79
C GLU A 343 2.65 -2.91 5.62
N ARG A 344 3.62 -2.24 5.01
CA ARG A 344 4.34 -1.13 5.62
C ARG A 344 3.82 0.18 5.05
N PRO A 345 3.74 1.24 5.88
CA PRO A 345 3.51 2.60 5.42
C PRO A 345 4.41 2.96 4.25
N ARG A 346 3.88 3.76 3.31
CA ARG A 346 4.66 4.27 2.18
C ARG A 346 5.73 5.24 2.67
N PHE A 347 6.79 5.40 1.90
CA PHE A 347 7.75 6.46 2.09
C PHE A 347 7.20 7.75 1.46
N ILE A 348 6.99 8.74 2.33
CA ILE A 348 6.57 10.10 2.00
C ILE A 348 7.78 10.98 2.33
N LYS A 349 8.16 11.84 1.40
CA LYS A 349 9.27 12.78 1.56
C LYS A 349 8.73 14.13 2.02
#